data_AF-A0A1I0HEM1-F1
#
_entry.id   AF-A0A1I0HEM1-F1
#
_cell.length_a   1.000
_cell.length_b   1.000
_cell.length_c   1.000
_cell.angle_alpha   90.00
_cell.angle_beta   90.00
_cell.angle_gamma   90.00
#
_symmetry.space_group_name_H-M   'P 1'
#
loop_
_entity.id
_entity.type
_entity.pdbx_description
1 polymer ?
#
loop_
_entity_poly.entity_id
_entity_poly.type
_entity_poly.pdbx_seq_one_letter_code
_entity_poly.pdbx_strand_id
1 'polypeptide(L)'
;MEIKMYGRILTGGGRFYTYLGPLFAAIGQRQEQYNWLITDFEGGFPLEECVRLNRRNLRERYAWIDGGTLTRLAGQGNAQWSWGVFSGFDRSVTLKQALEYDLPWADGNPGFWKNPVSVQHPLAQMEIVAWDNACTILISRDQKAVCEFAAAFPDSMDLERYNEAEAAPDQSAAYEAWLRRNEER
;
A
#
# COMPACT_ATOMS: atom_id res chain seq x y z
N MET A 1 4.67 2.89 -24.53
CA MET A 1 5.66 2.78 -23.45
C MET A 1 4.97 2.13 -22.28
N GLU A 2 5.45 0.98 -21.84
CA GLU A 2 5.00 0.35 -20.60
C GLU A 2 5.47 1.21 -19.43
N ILE A 3 4.56 1.64 -18.56
CA ILE A 3 4.90 2.45 -17.40
C ILE A 3 5.47 1.50 -16.35
N LYS A 4 6.78 1.55 -16.14
CA LYS A 4 7.43 0.74 -15.12
C LYS A 4 7.05 1.23 -13.72
N MET A 5 6.69 0.30 -12.86
CA MET A 5 6.40 0.51 -11.45
C MET A 5 7.47 -0.18 -10.60
N TYR A 6 7.64 0.32 -9.38
CA TYR A 6 8.55 -0.24 -8.38
C TYR A 6 7.77 -0.48 -7.09
N GLY A 7 7.95 -1.66 -6.50
CA GLY A 7 7.18 -2.09 -5.35
C GLY A 7 8.04 -2.51 -4.17
N ARG A 8 7.66 -2.11 -2.96
CA ARG A 8 8.21 -2.59 -1.69
C ARG A 8 7.09 -3.12 -0.82
N ILE A 9 7.38 -4.19 -0.08
CA ILE A 9 6.54 -4.65 1.02
C ILE A 9 7.33 -4.58 2.31
N LEU A 10 6.72 -4.07 3.36
CA LEU A 10 7.27 -4.08 4.71
C LEU A 10 6.50 -5.12 5.54
N THR A 11 7.16 -6.23 5.87
CA THR A 11 6.66 -7.32 6.71
C THR A 11 7.58 -7.46 7.93
N GLY A 12 7.09 -7.81 9.14
CA GLY A 12 7.96 -8.35 10.21
C GLY A 12 8.03 -7.62 11.58
N GLY A 13 7.20 -8.06 12.54
CA GLY A 13 7.22 -7.78 14.00
C GLY A 13 7.17 -6.37 14.70
N GLY A 14 7.36 -5.22 14.05
CA GLY A 14 7.41 -3.88 14.67
C GLY A 14 6.06 -3.16 14.87
N ARG A 15 5.97 -2.30 15.91
CA ARG A 15 4.75 -1.55 16.34
C ARG A 15 4.23 -0.44 15.39
N PHE A 16 4.69 -0.36 14.13
CA PHE A 16 4.64 0.89 13.35
C PHE A 16 4.21 0.80 11.87
N TYR A 17 3.79 -0.36 11.33
CA TYR A 17 3.65 -0.56 9.86
C TYR A 17 2.89 0.51 9.12
N THR A 18 1.72 0.85 9.63
CA THR A 18 0.79 1.71 8.92
C THR A 18 0.77 3.13 9.50
N TYR A 19 1.81 3.50 10.26
CA TYR A 19 1.94 4.88 10.71
C TYR A 19 2.42 5.73 9.54
N LEU A 20 1.49 6.52 9.02
CA LEU A 20 1.72 7.32 7.83
C LEU A 20 2.87 8.33 7.99
N GLY A 21 3.08 8.89 9.19
CA GLY A 21 4.18 9.84 9.44
C GLY A 21 5.57 9.27 9.09
N PRO A 22 6.00 8.16 9.71
CA PRO A 22 7.22 7.45 9.32
C PRO A 22 7.28 7.04 7.84
N LEU A 23 6.17 6.55 7.26
CA LEU A 23 6.11 6.18 5.85
C LEU A 23 6.35 7.38 4.93
N PHE A 24 5.78 8.53 5.26
CA PHE A 24 5.97 9.81 4.54
C PHE A 24 7.40 10.32 4.63
N ALA A 25 8.02 10.23 5.82
CA ALA A 25 9.43 10.54 5.98
C ALA A 25 10.32 9.62 5.12
N ALA A 26 9.99 8.32 5.05
CA ALA A 26 10.71 7.32 4.27
C ALA A 26 10.62 7.53 2.75
N ILE A 27 9.56 8.16 2.25
CA ILE A 27 9.43 8.57 0.84
C ILE A 27 9.85 10.03 0.61
N GLY A 28 10.65 10.62 1.51
CA GLY A 28 11.18 11.98 1.34
C GLY A 28 10.10 13.07 1.29
N GLN A 29 9.02 12.91 2.05
CA GLN A 29 7.89 13.83 2.13
C GLN A 29 7.15 14.08 0.79
N ARG A 30 7.25 13.14 -0.16
CA ARG A 30 6.61 13.26 -1.48
C ARG A 30 5.09 13.35 -1.43
N GLN A 31 4.46 12.90 -0.35
CA GLN A 31 3.00 12.98 -0.22
C GLN A 31 2.45 14.39 -0.36
N GLU A 32 3.22 15.41 0.03
CA GLU A 32 2.81 16.81 -0.10
C GLU A 32 2.64 17.25 -1.57
N GLN A 33 3.25 16.53 -2.50
CA GLN A 33 3.20 16.83 -3.93
C GLN A 33 1.93 16.31 -4.60
N TYR A 34 1.06 15.59 -3.88
CA TYR A 34 -0.08 14.90 -4.46
C TYR A 34 -1.43 15.32 -3.86
N ASN A 35 -2.48 15.07 -4.63
CA ASN A 35 -3.83 14.87 -4.09
C ASN A 35 -4.01 13.39 -3.76
N TRP A 36 -4.82 13.06 -2.77
CA TRP A 36 -4.96 11.70 -2.25
C TRP A 36 -6.40 11.24 -2.26
N LEU A 37 -6.65 10.11 -2.93
CA LEU A 37 -7.87 9.31 -2.78
C LEU A 37 -7.58 8.23 -1.74
N ILE A 38 -8.41 8.18 -0.69
CA ILE A 38 -8.29 7.20 0.38
C ILE A 38 -9.55 6.35 0.37
N THR A 39 -9.39 5.04 0.20
CA THR A 39 -10.49 4.08 0.03
C THR A 39 -10.24 2.82 0.85
N ASP A 40 -11.31 2.04 1.04
CA ASP A 40 -11.32 0.76 1.75
C ASP A 40 -10.56 0.78 3.09
N PHE A 41 -10.82 1.83 3.87
CA PHE A 41 -10.04 2.13 5.06
C PHE A 41 -10.75 1.74 6.34
N GLU A 42 -9.97 1.20 7.27
CA GLU A 42 -10.36 0.87 8.64
C GLU A 42 -9.23 1.25 9.61
N GLY A 43 -9.60 1.83 10.75
CA GLY A 43 -8.64 2.39 11.71
C GLY A 43 -8.19 3.80 11.28
N GLY A 44 -6.99 4.18 11.71
CA GLY A 44 -6.40 5.46 11.40
C GLY A 44 -6.91 6.61 12.27
N PHE A 45 -6.62 7.83 11.79
CA PHE A 45 -7.15 9.06 12.39
C PHE A 45 -8.53 9.39 11.80
N PRO A 46 -9.35 10.21 12.50
CA PRO A 46 -10.66 10.60 12.01
C PRO A 46 -10.56 11.29 10.63
N LEU A 47 -11.13 10.65 9.61
CA LEU A 47 -11.32 11.22 8.27
C LEU A 47 -12.72 11.82 8.07
N GLU A 48 -13.59 11.75 9.08
CA GLU A 48 -15.05 11.86 8.98
C GLU A 48 -15.52 13.09 8.18
N GLU A 49 -14.93 14.26 8.40
CA GLU A 49 -15.28 15.50 7.67
C GLU A 49 -14.94 15.44 6.18
N CYS A 50 -13.97 14.60 5.80
CA CYS A 50 -13.50 14.39 4.43
C CYS A 50 -14.15 13.18 3.76
N VAL A 51 -14.81 12.29 4.51
CA VAL A 51 -15.44 11.08 3.96
C VAL A 51 -16.69 11.43 3.16
N ARG A 52 -16.81 10.81 2.00
CA ARG A 52 -17.96 10.90 1.09
C ARG A 52 -18.37 9.49 0.70
N LEU A 53 -19.66 9.34 0.35
CA LEU A 53 -20.16 8.12 -0.26
C LEU A 53 -19.97 8.19 -1.78
N ASN A 54 -19.50 7.08 -2.36
CA ASN A 54 -19.46 6.91 -3.79
C ASN A 54 -20.89 6.92 -4.35
N ARG A 55 -21.21 7.90 -5.20
CA ARG A 55 -22.57 8.06 -5.74
C ARG A 55 -22.98 6.94 -6.70
N ARG A 56 -22.02 6.16 -7.22
CA ARG A 56 -22.29 5.07 -8.18
C ARG A 56 -22.90 3.83 -7.51
N ASN A 57 -22.52 3.51 -6.28
CA ASN A 57 -22.98 2.31 -5.57
C ASN A 57 -23.47 2.57 -4.13
N LEU A 58 -23.33 3.80 -3.61
CA LEU A 58 -23.78 4.27 -2.28
C LEU A 58 -23.28 3.44 -1.08
N ARG A 59 -22.33 2.54 -1.30
CA ARG A 59 -21.79 1.63 -0.29
C ARG A 59 -20.31 1.90 -0.02
N GLU A 60 -19.58 2.29 -1.04
CA GLU A 60 -18.16 2.60 -0.89
C GLU A 60 -17.97 4.00 -0.31
N ARG A 61 -17.06 4.09 0.65
CA ARG A 61 -16.62 5.36 1.24
C ARG A 61 -15.26 5.72 0.66
N TYR A 62 -15.06 7.00 0.39
CA TYR A 62 -13.76 7.54 0.04
C TYR A 62 -13.53 8.87 0.74
N ALA A 63 -12.27 9.24 0.93
CA ALA A 63 -11.87 10.61 1.24
C ALA A 63 -11.01 11.16 0.09
N TRP A 64 -11.15 12.46 -0.20
CA TRP A 64 -10.30 13.17 -1.15
C TRP A 64 -9.70 14.39 -0.48
N ILE A 65 -8.39 14.36 -0.28
CA ILE A 65 -7.65 15.40 0.46
C ILE A 65 -6.33 15.72 -0.22
N ASP A 66 -5.80 16.91 0.02
CA ASP A 66 -4.46 17.25 -0.41
C ASP A 66 -3.38 16.65 0.50
N GLY A 67 -2.14 16.55 -0.01
CA GLY A 67 -1.00 16.04 0.74
C GLY A 67 -0.64 16.80 2.02
N GLY A 68 -0.91 18.10 2.09
CA GLY A 68 -0.66 18.90 3.30
C GLY A 68 -1.69 18.58 4.39
N THR A 69 -2.96 18.45 4.01
CA THR A 69 -4.04 17.96 4.89
C THR A 69 -3.74 16.55 5.36
N LEU A 70 -3.35 15.63 4.47
CA LEU A 70 -2.98 14.26 4.84
C LEU A 70 -1.80 14.24 5.82
N THR A 71 -0.76 15.03 5.57
CA THR A 71 0.42 15.14 6.45
C THR A 71 0.04 15.67 7.83
N ARG A 72 -0.80 16.72 7.88
CA ARG A 72 -1.30 17.27 9.14
C ARG A 72 -2.09 16.23 9.94
N LEU A 73 -3.00 15.52 9.29
CA LEU A 73 -3.81 14.49 9.95
C LEU A 73 -2.96 13.33 10.46
N ALA A 74 -1.98 12.87 9.67
CA ALA A 74 -1.01 11.86 10.08
C ALA A 74 -0.13 12.31 11.26
N GLY A 75 0.07 13.61 11.43
CA GLY A 75 0.84 14.19 12.55
C GLY A 75 0.03 14.41 13.84
N GLN A 76 -1.30 14.29 13.82
CA GLN A 76 -2.15 14.50 15.00
C GLN A 76 -2.14 13.32 15.98
N GLY A 77 -1.56 12.19 15.59
CA GLY A 77 -1.37 11.04 16.46
C GLY A 77 -0.82 9.84 15.69
N ASN A 78 -0.18 8.93 16.42
CA ASN A 78 0.27 7.65 15.88
C ASN A 78 -0.94 6.72 15.74
N ALA A 79 -1.63 6.80 14.62
CA ALA A 79 -2.79 5.96 14.33
C ALA A 79 -2.43 4.83 13.38
N GLN A 80 -2.80 3.60 13.77
CA GLN A 80 -2.65 2.41 12.93
C GLN A 80 -3.85 2.28 12.00
N TRP A 81 -3.58 1.99 10.74
CA TRP A 81 -4.59 1.59 9.77
C TRP A 81 -4.58 0.06 9.67
N SER A 82 -5.74 -0.57 9.86
CA SER A 82 -5.94 -2.00 9.61
C SER A 82 -5.98 -2.25 8.11
N TRP A 83 -6.80 -1.45 7.42
CA TRP A 83 -7.01 -1.49 5.98
C TRP A 83 -6.95 -0.07 5.43
N GLY A 84 -6.56 0.05 4.16
CA GLY A 84 -6.67 1.31 3.44
C GLY A 84 -5.76 1.37 2.23
N VAL A 85 -6.28 1.93 1.15
CA VAL A 85 -5.49 2.29 -0.03
C VAL A 85 -5.39 3.80 -0.10
N PHE A 86 -4.16 4.30 -0.10
CA PHE A 86 -3.84 5.70 -0.29
C PHE A 86 -3.26 5.85 -1.69
N SER A 87 -4.07 6.36 -2.62
CA SER A 87 -3.63 6.60 -4.00
C SER A 87 -3.24 8.06 -4.18
N GLY A 88 -1.97 8.31 -4.54
CA GLY A 88 -1.41 9.64 -4.75
C GLY A 88 -1.48 10.05 -6.22
N PHE A 89 -2.07 11.21 -6.49
CA PHE A 89 -2.29 11.77 -7.82
C PHE A 89 -1.55 13.08 -8.00
N ASP A 90 -1.06 13.34 -9.21
CA ASP A 90 -0.56 14.66 -9.58
C ASP A 90 -1.58 15.76 -9.23
N ARG A 91 -1.12 16.93 -8.79
CA ARG A 91 -2.00 18.04 -8.36
C ARG A 91 -2.99 18.49 -9.44
N SER A 92 -2.67 18.28 -10.71
CA SER A 92 -3.56 18.59 -11.83
C SER A 92 -4.75 17.63 -11.97
N VAL A 93 -4.68 16.42 -11.38
CA VAL A 93 -5.78 15.46 -11.38
C VAL A 93 -6.87 15.90 -10.41
N THR A 94 -8.09 16.02 -10.95
CA THR A 94 -9.28 16.38 -10.17
C THR A 94 -9.97 15.15 -9.60
N LEU A 95 -10.74 15.34 -8.52
CA LEU A 95 -11.59 14.29 -7.97
C LEU A 95 -12.54 13.71 -9.02
N LYS A 96 -13.11 14.54 -9.91
CA LYS A 96 -14.02 14.08 -10.96
C LYS A 96 -13.35 13.04 -11.86
N GLN A 97 -12.11 13.29 -12.28
CA GLN A 97 -11.33 12.37 -13.11
C GLN A 97 -10.94 11.10 -12.37
N ALA A 98 -10.57 11.20 -11.08
CA ALA A 98 -10.28 10.02 -10.27
C ALA A 98 -11.53 9.11 -10.16
N LEU A 99 -12.69 9.70 -9.88
CA LEU A 99 -13.96 8.96 -9.77
C LEU A 99 -14.52 8.46 -11.11
N GLU A 100 -13.83 8.65 -12.24
CA GLU A 100 -14.20 7.98 -13.49
C GLU A 100 -13.89 6.48 -13.44
N TYR A 101 -12.93 6.06 -12.60
CA TYR A 101 -12.48 4.68 -12.42
C TYR A 101 -13.06 4.03 -11.16
N ASP A 102 -12.85 2.72 -11.03
CA ASP A 102 -13.22 1.96 -9.84
C ASP A 102 -12.36 2.39 -8.64
N LEU A 103 -12.96 2.38 -7.45
CA LEU A 103 -12.25 2.72 -6.23
C LEU A 103 -11.28 1.60 -5.86
N PRO A 104 -10.02 1.92 -5.53
CA PRO A 104 -9.08 0.92 -5.04
C PRO A 104 -9.56 0.27 -3.73
N TRP A 105 -9.20 -0.99 -3.51
CA TRP A 105 -9.48 -1.69 -2.27
C TRP A 105 -8.28 -2.49 -1.77
N ALA A 106 -8.21 -2.65 -0.45
CA ALA A 106 -7.16 -3.38 0.23
C ALA A 106 -7.63 -4.82 0.46
N ASP A 107 -8.74 -5.04 1.17
CA ASP A 107 -9.12 -6.37 1.66
C ASP A 107 -9.27 -7.40 0.52
N GLY A 108 -8.49 -8.48 0.61
CA GLY A 108 -8.55 -9.61 -0.32
C GLY A 108 -8.15 -9.31 -1.77
N ASN A 109 -7.57 -8.15 -2.07
CA ASN A 109 -7.18 -7.82 -3.44
C ASN A 109 -6.00 -8.69 -3.95
N PRO A 110 -6.22 -9.60 -4.91
CA PRO A 110 -5.16 -10.47 -5.41
C PRO A 110 -4.18 -9.74 -6.34
N GLY A 111 -4.48 -8.49 -6.73
CA GLY A 111 -3.67 -7.71 -7.66
C GLY A 111 -2.29 -7.35 -7.11
N PHE A 112 -2.16 -7.15 -5.79
CA PHE A 112 -0.87 -6.82 -5.17
C PHE A 112 0.15 -7.95 -5.25
N TRP A 113 -0.34 -9.19 -5.35
CA TRP A 113 0.46 -10.42 -5.28
C TRP A 113 0.82 -10.97 -6.67
N LYS A 114 0.71 -10.15 -7.72
CA LYS A 114 0.98 -10.52 -9.10
C LYS A 114 2.08 -9.66 -9.70
N ASN A 115 2.92 -10.29 -10.52
CA ASN A 115 3.95 -9.60 -11.30
C ASN A 115 3.47 -9.41 -12.76
N PRO A 116 3.83 -8.30 -13.42
CA PRO A 116 4.55 -7.15 -12.85
C PRO A 116 3.69 -6.37 -11.84
N VAL A 117 4.33 -5.78 -10.83
CA VAL A 117 3.60 -5.00 -9.81
C VAL A 117 2.99 -3.74 -10.43
N SER A 118 1.82 -3.34 -9.94
CA SER A 118 1.11 -2.17 -10.45
C SER A 118 0.23 -1.54 -9.38
N VAL A 119 0.00 -0.23 -9.53
CA VAL A 119 -1.03 0.49 -8.77
C VAL A 119 -2.42 0.10 -9.31
N GLN A 120 -3.43 0.11 -8.45
CA GLN A 120 -4.81 -0.17 -8.83
C GLN A 120 -5.39 0.96 -9.67
N HIS A 121 -5.21 2.21 -9.22
CA HIS A 121 -5.81 3.34 -9.91
C HIS A 121 -4.92 3.81 -11.08
N PRO A 122 -5.42 3.84 -12.33
CA PRO A 122 -4.57 4.10 -13.52
C PRO A 122 -3.95 5.50 -13.55
N LEU A 123 -4.60 6.50 -12.94
CA LEU A 123 -4.08 7.85 -12.81
C LEU A 123 -3.10 8.05 -11.62
N ALA A 124 -2.99 7.08 -10.71
CA ALA A 124 -2.12 7.22 -9.54
C ALA A 124 -0.63 7.14 -9.92
N GLN A 125 0.17 7.96 -9.24
CA GLN A 125 1.64 7.95 -9.32
C GLN A 125 2.25 7.03 -8.27
N MET A 126 1.55 6.82 -7.16
CA MET A 126 1.91 5.87 -6.11
C MET A 126 0.67 5.39 -5.35
N GLU A 127 0.80 4.21 -4.74
CA GLU A 127 -0.13 3.69 -3.76
C GLU A 127 0.63 3.23 -2.51
N ILE A 128 0.12 3.64 -1.35
CA ILE A 128 0.51 3.10 -0.05
C ILE A 128 -0.69 2.31 0.46
N VAL A 129 -0.47 1.05 0.80
CA VAL A 129 -1.53 0.13 1.20
C VAL A 129 -1.27 -0.36 2.61
N ALA A 130 -2.23 -0.14 3.50
CA ALA A 130 -2.32 -0.81 4.78
C ALA A 130 -3.08 -2.13 4.59
N TRP A 131 -2.47 -3.24 4.99
CA TRP A 131 -3.05 -4.57 4.82
C TRP A 131 -3.06 -5.33 6.15
N ASP A 132 -4.26 -5.59 6.67
CA ASP A 132 -4.58 -6.39 7.86
C ASP A 132 -3.74 -6.08 9.12
N ASN A 133 -3.28 -4.84 9.30
CA ASN A 133 -2.22 -4.48 10.26
C ASN A 133 -0.88 -5.24 10.12
N ALA A 134 -0.78 -6.17 9.17
CA ALA A 134 0.29 -7.14 9.03
C ALA A 134 1.43 -6.64 8.15
N CYS A 135 1.11 -5.85 7.12
CA CYS A 135 2.11 -5.28 6.24
C CYS A 135 1.71 -3.92 5.67
N THR A 136 2.70 -3.27 5.08
CA THR A 136 2.50 -2.10 4.24
C THR A 136 3.12 -2.32 2.88
N ILE A 137 2.37 -1.99 1.84
CA ILE A 137 2.80 -2.12 0.46
C ILE A 137 2.95 -0.72 -0.11
N LEU A 138 4.12 -0.41 -0.67
CA LEU A 138 4.37 0.81 -1.43
C LEU A 138 4.58 0.43 -2.89
N ILE A 139 3.79 0.98 -3.80
CA ILE A 139 3.99 0.86 -5.24
C ILE A 139 4.10 2.26 -5.83
N SER A 140 5.11 2.56 -6.64
CA SER A 140 5.28 3.89 -7.22
C SER A 140 5.99 3.87 -8.57
N ARG A 141 5.69 4.89 -9.38
CA ARG A 141 6.47 5.26 -10.59
C ARG A 141 7.80 5.92 -10.23
N ASP A 142 7.91 6.55 -9.06
CA ASP A 142 9.11 7.22 -8.60
C ASP A 142 10.07 6.20 -7.96
N GLN A 143 11.02 5.71 -8.75
CA GLN A 143 12.05 4.79 -8.28
C GLN A 143 12.85 5.37 -7.11
N LYS A 144 13.10 6.68 -7.09
CA LYS A 144 13.88 7.32 -6.03
C LYS A 144 13.12 7.27 -4.70
N ALA A 145 11.80 7.48 -4.72
CA ALA A 145 10.94 7.33 -3.54
C ALA A 145 11.03 5.90 -2.96
N VAL A 146 10.99 4.89 -3.84
CA VAL A 146 11.06 3.47 -3.46
C VAL A 146 12.45 3.11 -2.92
N CYS A 147 13.53 3.65 -3.49
CA CYS A 147 14.89 3.46 -2.98
C CYS A 147 15.08 4.12 -1.60
N GLU A 148 14.57 5.34 -1.40
CA GLU A 148 14.59 6.01 -0.09
C GLU A 148 13.78 5.23 0.96
N PHE A 149 12.63 4.69 0.56
CA PHE A 149 11.81 3.83 1.42
C PHE A 149 12.58 2.58 1.85
N ALA A 150 13.22 1.89 0.91
CA ALA A 150 14.03 0.71 1.20
C ALA A 150 15.24 1.03 2.09
N ALA A 151 15.82 2.22 1.98
CA ALA A 151 16.90 2.67 2.86
C ALA A 151 16.42 2.98 4.28
N ALA A 152 15.22 3.57 4.42
CA ALA A 152 14.62 3.88 5.71
C ALA A 152 14.07 2.63 6.43
N PHE A 153 13.63 1.62 5.66
CA PHE A 153 13.18 0.33 6.16
C PHE A 153 13.99 -0.82 5.54
N PRO A 154 15.19 -1.11 6.06
CA PRO A 154 16.07 -2.16 5.53
C PRO A 154 15.43 -3.55 5.49
N ASP A 155 14.48 -3.81 6.40
CA ASP A 155 13.74 -5.08 6.49
C ASP A 155 12.59 -5.19 5.49
N SER A 156 12.29 -4.13 4.73
CA SER A 156 11.36 -4.26 3.61
C SER A 156 11.91 -5.26 2.59
N MET A 157 11.03 -5.83 1.78
CA MET A 157 11.35 -6.69 0.64
C MET A 157 10.89 -6.08 -0.68
N ASP A 158 11.55 -6.47 -1.76
CA ASP A 158 11.11 -6.09 -3.10
C ASP A 158 9.81 -6.83 -3.39
N LEU A 159 8.77 -6.11 -3.82
CA LEU A 159 7.44 -6.71 -3.91
C LEU A 159 7.37 -7.76 -5.01
N GLU A 160 8.08 -7.58 -6.13
CA GLU A 160 8.11 -8.59 -7.19
C GLU A 160 8.81 -9.87 -6.71
N ARG A 161 9.92 -9.72 -5.97
CA ARG A 161 10.61 -10.85 -5.33
C ARG A 161 9.76 -11.54 -4.26
N TYR A 162 9.01 -10.76 -3.49
CA TYR A 162 8.06 -11.31 -2.51
C TYR A 162 7.00 -12.15 -3.21
N ASN A 163 6.39 -11.62 -4.28
CA ASN A 163 5.38 -12.33 -5.06
C ASN A 163 5.93 -13.60 -5.73
N GLU A 164 7.18 -13.57 -6.22
CA GLU A 164 7.86 -14.77 -6.74
C GLU A 164 8.05 -15.84 -5.67
N ALA A 165 8.42 -15.44 -4.45
CA ALA A 165 8.60 -16.36 -3.33
C ALA A 165 7.28 -16.98 -2.87
N GLU A 166 6.21 -16.18 -2.76
CA GLU A 166 4.87 -16.67 -2.38
C GLU A 166 4.24 -17.55 -3.46
N ALA A 167 4.60 -17.36 -4.73
CA ALA A 167 4.16 -18.21 -5.82
C ALA A 167 4.96 -19.52 -5.94
N ALA A 168 6.03 -19.69 -5.16
CA ALA A 168 6.85 -20.90 -5.20
C ALA A 168 6.01 -22.12 -4.73
N PRO A 169 6.17 -23.30 -5.35
CA PRO A 169 5.41 -24.49 -4.97
C PRO A 169 5.64 -24.83 -3.49
N ASP A 170 4.56 -25.15 -2.77
CA ASP A 170 4.63 -25.64 -1.40
C ASP A 170 5.55 -26.87 -1.32
N GLN A 171 6.64 -26.75 -0.56
CA GLN A 171 7.61 -27.82 -0.36
C GLN A 171 7.36 -28.62 0.91
N SER A 172 6.27 -28.35 1.64
CA SER A 172 5.94 -29.03 2.91
C SER A 172 5.91 -30.54 2.74
N ALA A 173 5.32 -31.05 1.66
CA ALA A 173 5.29 -32.49 1.37
C ALA A 173 6.71 -33.08 1.12
N ALA A 174 7.58 -32.33 0.44
CA ALA A 174 8.97 -32.75 0.20
C ALA A 174 9.79 -32.73 1.50
N TYR A 175 9.55 -31.74 2.36
CA TYR A 175 10.17 -31.60 3.67
C TYR A 175 9.70 -32.69 4.65
N GLU A 176 8.40 -32.97 4.73
CA GLU A 176 7.86 -34.09 5.53
C GLU A 176 8.43 -35.44 5.07
N ALA A 177 8.54 -35.65 3.75
CA ALA A 177 9.17 -36.85 3.21
C ALA A 177 10.67 -36.93 3.54
N TRP A 178 11.36 -35.80 3.67
CA TRP A 178 12.74 -35.76 4.13
C TRP A 178 12.85 -36.08 5.63
N LEU A 179 11.99 -35.50 6.49
CA LEU A 179 11.95 -35.80 7.93
C LEU A 179 11.75 -37.29 8.19
N ARG A 180 10.73 -37.91 7.58
CA ARG A 180 10.46 -39.35 7.74
C ARG A 180 11.65 -40.23 7.34
N ARG A 181 12.44 -39.82 6.33
CA ARG A 181 13.64 -40.56 5.89
C ARG A 181 14.85 -40.39 6.81
N ASN A 182 14.87 -39.36 7.65
CA ASN A 182 16.00 -39.02 8.51
C ASN A 182 15.69 -39.17 10.00
N GLU A 183 14.45 -39.48 10.38
CA GLU A 183 14.06 -39.80 11.77
C GLU A 183 14.39 -41.24 12.19
N GLU A 184 14.72 -42.15 11.26
CA GLU A 184 15.07 -43.56 11.56
C GLU A 184 16.60 -43.82 11.64
N ARG A 185 17.43 -42.79 11.89
CA ARG A 185 18.88 -42.92 12.14
C ARG A 185 19.27 -42.44 13.52
#